data_AF-A0A3N8RU40-F1
#
_entry.id   AF-A0A3N8RU40-F1
#
_cell.length_a   1.000
_cell.length_b   1.000
_cell.length_c   1.000
_cell.angle_alpha   90.00
_cell.angle_beta   90.00
_cell.angle_gamma   90.00
#
_symmetry.space_group_name_H-M   'P 1'
#
loop_
_entity.id
_entity.type
_entity.pdbx_description
1 polymer ?
#
loop_
_entity_poly.entity_id
_entity_poly.type
_entity_poly.pdbx_seq_one_letter_code
_entity_poly.pdbx_strand_id
1 'polypeptide(L)' 'MVSPASISAPLLTREAFAIAVGLPAGVIIAQCDKGYWPTMKVGKRVFVNVELIRKRALEQEFKV' A
#
# COMPACT_ATOMS: atom_id res chain seq x y z
N MET A 1 5.07 -13.61 24.17
CA MET A 1 4.96 -13.65 22.70
C MET A 1 4.56 -12.26 22.24
N VAL A 2 5.52 -11.47 21.76
CA VAL A 2 5.20 -10.18 21.14
C VAL A 2 4.53 -10.48 19.81
N SER A 3 3.22 -10.23 19.71
CA SER A 3 2.58 -10.11 18.40
C SER A 3 3.42 -9.12 17.60
N PRO A 4 3.80 -9.40 16.33
CA PRO A 4 4.41 -8.37 15.52
C PRO A 4 3.44 -7.21 15.56
N ALA A 5 3.84 -6.09 16.16
CA ALA A 5 3.02 -4.90 16.16
C ALA A 5 2.74 -4.63 14.69
N SER A 6 1.50 -4.90 14.26
CA SER A 6 1.08 -4.72 12.88
C SER A 6 1.52 -3.32 12.51
N ILE A 7 2.48 -3.18 11.61
CA ILE A 7 3.02 -1.87 11.25
C ILE A 7 1.85 -1.10 10.63
N SER A 8 1.13 -0.36 11.46
CA SER A 8 -0.05 0.43 11.10
C SER A 8 0.40 1.82 10.67
N ALA A 9 1.44 1.87 9.84
CA ALA A 9 1.86 3.11 9.23
C ALA A 9 0.88 3.41 8.09
N PRO A 10 0.19 4.56 8.10
CA PRO A 10 -0.80 4.87 7.08
C PRO A 10 -0.17 5.06 5.69
N LEU A 11 1.12 5.39 5.67
CA LEU A 11 1.93 5.54 4.47
C LEU A 11 3.11 4.56 4.54
N LEU A 12 3.25 3.74 3.50
CA LEU A 12 4.40 2.84 3.33
C LEU A 12 5.23 3.26 2.12
N THR A 13 6.54 3.01 2.15
CA THR A 13 7.33 3.10 0.92
C THR A 13 6.85 2.05 -0.08
N ARG A 14 7.09 2.28 -1.37
CA ARG A 14 6.70 1.31 -2.42
C ARG A 14 7.36 -0.06 -2.19
N GLU A 15 8.58 -0.06 -1.67
CA GLU A 15 9.35 -1.26 -1.36
C GLU A 15 8.77 -1.99 -0.14
N ALA A 16 8.42 -1.26 0.94
CA ALA A 16 7.80 -1.86 2.12
C ALA A 16 6.41 -2.42 1.80
N PHE A 17 5.63 -1.71 0.98
CA PHE A 17 4.33 -2.18 0.53
C PHE A 17 4.46 -3.44 -0.35
N ALA A 18 5.45 -3.51 -1.23
CA ALA A 18 5.74 -4.70 -2.03
C ALA A 18 6.04 -5.93 -1.19
N ILE A 19 6.83 -5.77 -0.11
CA ILE A 19 7.08 -6.85 0.85
C ILE A 19 5.78 -7.25 1.56
N ALA A 20 4.99 -6.27 2.01
CA ALA A 20 3.74 -6.52 2.73
C ALA A 20 2.70 -7.28 1.90
N VAL A 21 2.61 -7.01 0.60
CA VAL A 21 1.69 -7.70 -0.32
C VAL A 21 2.27 -8.94 -0.99
N GLY A 22 3.56 -9.23 -0.79
CA GLY A 22 4.24 -10.40 -1.39
C GLY A 22 4.49 -10.29 -2.90
N LEU A 23 4.65 -9.07 -3.43
CA LEU A 23 4.92 -8.83 -4.86
C LEU A 23 6.34 -8.26 -5.08
N PRO A 24 6.95 -8.46 -6.26
CA PRO A 24 8.22 -7.82 -6.59
C PRO A 24 8.11 -6.29 -6.59
N ALA A 25 9.11 -5.60 -6.02
CA ALA A 25 9.11 -4.14 -5.91
C ALA A 25 8.92 -3.42 -7.25
N GLY A 26 9.53 -3.93 -8.34
CA GLY A 26 9.36 -3.35 -9.68
C GLY A 26 7.92 -3.37 -10.17
N VAL A 27 7.13 -4.39 -9.81
CA VAL A 27 5.70 -4.48 -10.16
C VAL A 27 4.92 -3.41 -9.41
N ILE A 28 5.12 -3.27 -8.10
CA ILE A 28 4.45 -2.22 -7.31
C ILE A 28 4.84 -0.83 -7.79
N ILE A 29 6.12 -0.58 -8.07
CA ILE A 29 6.58 0.71 -8.59
C ILE A 29 5.87 1.03 -9.91
N ALA A 30 5.86 0.10 -10.87
CA ALA A 30 5.17 0.30 -12.14
C ALA A 30 3.65 0.50 -11.96
N GLN A 31 3.03 -0.19 -11.01
CA GLN A 31 1.60 -0.02 -10.72
C GLN A 31 1.29 1.32 -10.05
N CYS A 32 2.15 1.80 -9.16
CA CYS A 32 2.07 3.12 -8.56
C CYS A 32 2.23 4.22 -9.63
N ASP A 33 3.22 4.09 -10.51
CA ASP A 33 3.50 5.07 -11.56
C ASP A 33 2.35 5.12 -12.60
N LYS A 34 1.65 4.00 -12.82
CA LYS A 34 0.41 3.92 -13.61
C LYS A 34 -0.84 4.41 -12.88
N GLY A 35 -0.75 4.74 -11.59
CA GLY A 35 -1.87 5.26 -10.80
C GLY A 35 -2.87 4.22 -10.30
N TYR A 36 -2.54 2.92 -10.32
CA TYR A 36 -3.44 1.88 -9.80
C TYR A 36 -3.56 1.90 -8.27
N TRP A 37 -2.49 2.33 -7.59
CA TRP A 37 -2.47 2.44 -6.14
C TRP A 37 -2.63 3.90 -5.69
N PRO A 38 -3.35 4.15 -4.59
CA PRO A 38 -3.38 5.48 -4.00
C PRO A 38 -1.99 5.81 -3.45
N THR A 39 -1.32 6.78 -4.06
CA THR A 39 0.01 7.24 -3.65
C THR A 39 -0.02 8.66 -3.12
N MET A 40 0.86 8.95 -2.16
CA MET A 40 1.05 10.29 -1.60
C MET A 40 2.52 10.67 -1.66
N LYS A 41 2.82 11.89 -2.10
CA LYS A 41 4.19 12.42 -2.11
C LYS A 41 4.46 13.11 -0.78
N VAL A 42 5.52 12.72 -0.10
CA VAL A 42 6.02 13.37 1.10
C VAL A 42 7.46 13.79 0.85
N GLY A 43 7.68 15.10 0.69
CA GLY A 43 8.95 15.66 0.24
C GLY A 43 9.34 15.15 -1.15
N LYS A 44 10.50 14.50 -1.25
CA LYS A 44 11.05 13.95 -2.51
C LYS A 44 10.67 12.49 -2.77
N ARG A 45 9.93 11.84 -1.86
CA ARG A 45 9.59 10.41 -1.95
C ARG A 45 8.10 10.20 -2.16
N VAL A 46 7.77 9.09 -2.83
CA VAL A 46 6.39 8.63 -3.08
C VAL A 46 6.11 7.45 -2.17
N PHE A 47 4.99 7.51 -1.48
CA PHE A 47 4.50 6.50 -0.55
C PHE A 47 3.16 5.96 -1.03
N VAL A 48 2.86 4.71 -0.70
CA VAL A 48 1.55 4.10 -0.88
C VAL A 48 0.71 4.42 0.36
N ASN A 49 -0.49 4.96 0.15
CA ASN A 49 -1.44 5.25 1.22
C ASN A 49 -2.30 4.00 1.51
N VAL A 50 -1.92 3.27 2.53
CA VAL A 50 -2.53 1.98 2.90
C VAL A 50 -3.91 2.19 3.50
N GLU A 51 -4.17 3.30 4.21
CA GLU A 51 -5.48 3.58 4.79
C GLU A 51 -6.55 3.78 3.71
N LEU A 52 -6.21 4.45 2.59
CA LEU A 52 -7.12 4.57 1.47
C LEU A 52 -7.41 3.22 0.80
N ILE A 53 -6.42 2.32 0.74
CA ILE A 53 -6.62 0.96 0.24
C ILE A 53 -7.58 0.22 1.16
N ARG A 54 -7.35 0.28 2.48
CA ARG A 54 -8.18 -0.38 3.48
C ARG A 54 -9.61 0.13 3.42
N LYS A 55 -9.80 1.44 3.29
CA LYS A 55 -11.13 2.06 3.11
C LYS A 55 -11.82 1.51 1.86
N ARG A 56 -11.16 1.52 0.69
CA ARG A 56 -11.71 0.98 -0.56
C ARG A 56 -12.05 -0.51 -0.48
N ALA A 57 -11.20 -1.29 0.19
CA ALA A 57 -11.42 -2.72 0.37
C ALA A 57 -12.65 -3.00 1.24
N LEU A 58 -12.89 -2.20 2.27
CA LEU A 58 -14.09 -2.30 3.11
C LEU A 58 -15.35 -1.82 2.39
N GLU A 59 -15.23 -0.85 1.48
CA GLU A 59 -16.34 -0.37 0.65
C GLU A 59 -16.72 -1.35 -0.47
N GLN A 60 -15.79 -2.22 -0.88
CA GLN A 60 -16.06 -3.24 -1.89
C GLN A 60 -16.79 -4.43 -1.27
N GLU A 61 -18.10 -4.47 -1.42
CA GLU A 61 -18.89 -5.67 -1.13
C GLU A 61 -18.72 -6.72 -2.25
N PHE A 62 -18.76 -8.01 -1.88
CA PHE A 62 -18.76 -9.10 -2.85
C PHE A 62 -20.03 -9.01 -3.71
N LYS A 63 -19.84 -8.72 -5.00
CA LYS A 63 -20.90 -8.92 -5.99
C LYS A 63 -20.89 -10.39 -6.39
N VAL A 64 -21.85 -11.15 -5.88
CA VAL A 64 -22.18 -12.51 -6.37
C VAL A 64 -23.04 -12.37 -7.62
#